data_AF-A0A7C3ND15-F1
#
_entry.id   AF-A0A7C3ND15-F1
#
_cell.length_a   1.000
_cell.length_b   1.000
_cell.length_c   1.000
_cell.angle_alpha   90.00
_cell.angle_beta   90.00
_cell.angle_gamma   90.00
#
_symmetry.space_group_name_H-M   'P 1'
#
loop_
_entity.id
_entity.type
_entity.pdbx_description
1 polymer ?
#
loop_
_entity_poly.entity_id
_entity_poly.type
_entity_poly.pdbx_seq_one_letter_code
_entity_poly.pdbx_strand_id
1 'polypeptide(L)'
;MLETSFGKIVVSLPNQVEQEFALGKSSLQVGRGLFNDIILDDSKVSRAHARIECSTGSCRIVDLGSTNGIVLNGQRVPEAVIKPGDSLILGASKLRYELQTSSPEPGMTIIDNLQDLEMTMLQTPLPVALNETSSTRLVIYTPEKTWEVSLEDVEALSMGRSPENDLVLDLPKVSRSHARLERRGNAFVIKDLGSTNGTWLGDQRIAEHEMEDGQSVRIGPARLVFKKGFTREALTLVDAPAVSLVNRLPVVFVPGLMGSKLWQGSECLWPNLKVLFTNPEIYAYPGKVPLQPREILDQVVIVPNLIKLDQYNQLGNYLVEDLGYTRGVDFFEFAYDWRQDVRQSARQLGAAIQQWAVKPPFILIAHSLGTLVSRYYVECLGGKSQVERLILMGGPHSGTPAGLTSLTIGPNLLPFGLMGERLRRVVATFPSAYQIIPDYPCGLDQQGQKVNFLEYEGWVQAERHPLLRAAQEFRRELGKRSSVPCVSIFGYGLKTVSRLNIQFDTGGNLINAAYLSEPSGDDSVPQQSAFLLGSEIHPVQQHHGALFVDNDVKMRLKLELLGRI
;
A
#
# COMPACT_ATOMS: atom_id res chain seq x y z
N MET A 1 21.24 -7.51 -5.29
CA MET A 1 20.86 -8.09 -6.60
C MET A 1 19.96 -7.09 -7.29
N LEU A 2 20.18 -6.88 -8.59
CA LEU A 2 19.38 -5.99 -9.45
C LEU A 2 17.92 -6.48 -9.47
N GLU A 3 16.97 -5.54 -9.45
CA GLU A 3 15.54 -5.81 -9.61
C GLU A 3 15.32 -6.62 -10.89
N THR A 4 14.81 -7.86 -10.78
CA THR A 4 14.38 -8.66 -11.94
C THR A 4 13.08 -8.07 -12.47
N SER A 5 13.19 -7.02 -13.28
CA SER A 5 12.09 -6.55 -14.12
C SER A 5 12.18 -7.20 -15.49
N PHE A 6 11.12 -7.90 -15.91
CA PHE A 6 11.01 -8.53 -17.22
C PHE A 6 10.46 -7.56 -18.28
N GLY A 7 10.40 -6.25 -17.99
CA GLY A 7 9.78 -5.24 -18.85
C GLY A 7 8.42 -4.81 -18.33
N LYS A 8 7.54 -4.36 -19.23
CA LYS A 8 6.19 -3.90 -18.91
C LYS A 8 5.20 -4.29 -20.00
N ILE A 9 3.95 -4.49 -19.61
CA ILE A 9 2.81 -4.63 -20.51
C ILE A 9 2.02 -3.33 -20.49
N VAL A 10 1.92 -2.69 -21.64
CA VAL A 10 1.10 -1.52 -21.86
C VAL A 10 -0.28 -1.98 -22.33
N VAL A 11 -1.31 -1.80 -21.51
CA VAL A 11 -2.69 -2.11 -21.85
C VAL A 11 -3.34 -0.86 -22.39
N SER A 12 -3.72 -0.85 -23.67
CA SER A 12 -4.61 0.13 -24.26
C SER A 12 -6.05 -0.35 -24.11
N LEU A 13 -6.79 0.28 -23.19
CA LEU A 13 -8.22 0.04 -23.06
C LEU A 13 -8.97 0.60 -24.30
N PRO A 14 -10.22 0.19 -24.58
CA PRO A 14 -11.01 0.61 -25.76
C PRO A 14 -11.17 2.12 -25.96
N ASN A 15 -10.72 2.88 -24.98
CA ASN A 15 -10.84 4.30 -24.81
C ASN A 15 -9.49 5.04 -24.99
N GLN A 16 -8.43 4.35 -25.40
CA GLN A 16 -7.10 4.90 -25.74
C GLN A 16 -6.23 5.34 -24.55
N VAL A 17 -6.49 4.86 -23.34
CA VAL A 17 -5.59 5.10 -22.21
C VAL A 17 -4.67 3.91 -22.05
N GLU A 18 -3.39 4.21 -21.89
CA GLU A 18 -2.33 3.23 -21.67
C GLU A 18 -2.05 3.08 -20.17
N GLN A 19 -2.29 1.87 -19.65
CA GLN A 19 -1.84 1.44 -18.33
C GLN A 19 -0.59 0.59 -18.46
N GLU A 20 0.44 0.85 -17.67
CA GLU A 20 1.69 0.11 -17.67
C GLU A 20 1.78 -0.84 -16.50
N PHE A 21 1.71 -2.14 -16.79
CA PHE A 21 1.91 -3.17 -15.81
C PHE A 21 3.37 -3.61 -15.86
N ALA A 22 4.18 -3.24 -14.86
CA ALA A 22 5.54 -3.74 -14.77
C ALA A 22 5.52 -5.25 -14.52
N LEU A 23 6.30 -5.98 -15.33
CA LEU A 23 6.43 -7.42 -15.23
C LEU A 23 7.47 -7.75 -14.15
N GLY A 24 7.05 -7.66 -12.90
CA GLY A 24 7.87 -7.98 -11.73
C GLY A 24 7.84 -9.45 -11.32
N LYS A 25 7.20 -10.32 -12.11
CA LYS A 25 7.06 -11.75 -11.82
C LYS A 25 7.19 -12.66 -13.03
N SER A 26 7.61 -13.89 -12.78
CA SER A 26 7.81 -14.93 -13.80
C SER A 26 6.50 -15.49 -14.35
N SER A 27 5.36 -15.28 -13.67
CA SER A 27 4.05 -15.69 -14.20
C SER A 27 2.92 -14.72 -13.84
N LEU A 28 2.30 -14.09 -14.84
CA LEU A 28 1.16 -13.18 -14.70
C LEU A 28 -0.08 -13.75 -15.38
N GLN A 29 -1.23 -13.71 -14.71
CA GLN A 29 -2.53 -14.05 -15.30
C GLN A 29 -3.27 -12.79 -15.73
N VAL A 30 -3.91 -12.86 -16.89
CA VAL A 30 -4.69 -11.78 -17.49
C VAL A 30 -6.12 -12.26 -17.73
N GLY A 31 -7.11 -11.47 -17.33
CA GLY A 31 -8.52 -11.81 -17.51
C GLY A 31 -9.47 -10.80 -16.88
N ARG A 32 -10.78 -11.01 -17.00
CA ARG A 32 -11.77 -10.10 -16.36
C ARG A 32 -12.10 -10.45 -14.91
N GLY A 33 -11.65 -11.60 -14.43
CA GLY A 33 -11.86 -12.02 -13.03
C GLY A 33 -10.94 -11.25 -12.08
N LEU A 34 -11.41 -10.96 -10.87
CA LEU A 34 -10.65 -10.21 -9.86
C LEU A 34 -9.46 -10.98 -9.25
N PHE A 35 -9.36 -12.28 -9.54
CA PHE A 35 -8.23 -13.13 -9.18
C PHE A 35 -7.06 -13.08 -10.18
N ASN A 36 -7.20 -12.37 -11.32
CA ASN A 36 -6.10 -12.15 -12.25
C ASN A 36 -5.20 -11.02 -11.76
N ASP A 37 -3.97 -10.98 -12.25
CA ASP A 37 -3.06 -9.89 -11.89
C ASP A 37 -3.33 -8.65 -12.74
N ILE A 38 -3.55 -8.85 -14.04
CA ILE A 38 -4.00 -7.81 -14.95
C ILE A 38 -5.48 -8.03 -15.19
N ILE A 39 -6.30 -7.20 -14.56
CA ILE A 39 -7.76 -7.24 -14.67
C ILE A 39 -8.18 -6.36 -15.85
N LEU A 40 -8.85 -6.97 -16.83
CA LEU A 40 -9.40 -6.25 -17.98
C LEU A 40 -10.92 -6.10 -17.81
N ASP A 41 -11.39 -4.85 -17.69
CA ASP A 41 -12.83 -4.51 -17.69
C ASP A 41 -13.39 -4.63 -19.13
N ASP A 42 -13.46 -5.88 -19.61
CA ASP A 42 -13.87 -6.23 -20.96
C ASP A 42 -14.75 -7.48 -20.94
N SER A 43 -16.03 -7.29 -21.27
CA SER A 43 -17.02 -8.37 -21.33
C SER A 43 -16.66 -9.50 -22.29
N LYS A 44 -15.80 -9.24 -23.29
CA LYS A 44 -15.30 -10.25 -24.24
C LYS A 44 -14.05 -10.97 -23.74
N VAL A 45 -13.50 -10.59 -22.60
CA VAL A 45 -12.39 -11.30 -21.96
C VAL A 45 -12.94 -12.38 -21.03
N SER A 46 -12.39 -13.60 -21.09
CA SER A 46 -12.78 -14.67 -20.16
C SER A 46 -12.33 -14.36 -18.73
N ARG A 47 -13.00 -14.97 -17.74
CA ARG A 47 -12.64 -14.78 -16.32
C ARG A 47 -11.17 -15.07 -16.06
N ALA A 48 -10.64 -16.15 -16.61
CA ALA A 48 -9.21 -16.40 -16.81
C ALA A 48 -8.99 -16.45 -18.32
N HIS A 49 -8.23 -15.52 -18.90
CA HIS A 49 -8.08 -15.46 -20.36
C HIS A 49 -6.73 -16.00 -20.81
N ALA A 50 -5.66 -15.46 -20.26
CA ALA A 50 -4.30 -15.79 -20.68
C ALA A 50 -3.34 -15.77 -19.49
N ARG A 51 -2.16 -16.35 -19.67
CA ARG A 51 -1.03 -16.29 -18.76
C ARG A 51 0.22 -15.83 -19.49
N ILE A 52 0.95 -14.86 -18.96
CA ILE A 52 2.25 -14.40 -19.42
C ILE A 52 3.31 -15.02 -18.52
N GLU A 53 4.22 -15.80 -19.08
CA GLU A 53 5.31 -16.49 -18.40
C GLU A 53 6.64 -15.88 -18.84
N CYS A 54 7.40 -15.29 -17.91
CA CYS A 54 8.66 -14.61 -18.17
C CYS A 54 9.85 -15.34 -17.51
N SER A 55 10.91 -15.52 -18.28
CA SER A 55 12.22 -15.97 -17.83
C SER A 55 13.27 -14.90 -18.15
N THR A 56 14.52 -15.11 -17.76
CA THR A 56 15.65 -14.21 -18.10
C THR A 56 15.68 -13.90 -19.60
N GLY A 57 15.24 -12.69 -19.97
CA GLY A 57 15.27 -12.16 -21.33
C GLY A 57 14.17 -12.62 -22.29
N SER A 58 13.13 -13.36 -21.85
CA SER A 58 12.06 -13.82 -22.74
C SER A 58 10.72 -13.94 -22.00
N CYS A 59 9.63 -13.48 -22.61
CA CYS A 59 8.27 -13.70 -22.10
C CYS A 59 7.44 -14.47 -23.14
N ARG A 60 6.53 -15.32 -22.68
CA ARG A 60 5.59 -16.11 -23.49
C ARG A 60 4.18 -15.89 -22.99
N ILE A 61 3.20 -15.74 -23.87
CA ILE A 61 1.79 -15.73 -23.51
C ILE A 61 1.13 -17.07 -23.87
N VAL A 62 0.24 -17.58 -23.02
CA VAL A 62 -0.46 -18.87 -23.14
C VAL A 62 -1.96 -18.64 -22.91
N ASP A 63 -2.81 -19.16 -23.80
CA ASP A 63 -4.27 -19.09 -23.66
C ASP A 63 -4.76 -20.11 -22.63
N LEU A 64 -5.66 -19.69 -21.73
CA LEU A 64 -6.18 -20.53 -20.64
C LEU A 64 -7.52 -21.17 -20.97
N GLY A 65 -7.78 -21.48 -22.24
CA GLY A 65 -9.07 -21.97 -22.71
C GLY A 65 -10.10 -20.85 -22.81
N SER A 66 -9.66 -19.66 -23.23
CA SER A 66 -10.52 -18.49 -23.32
C SER A 66 -11.53 -18.62 -24.47
N THR A 67 -12.66 -17.91 -24.36
CA THR A 67 -13.73 -17.97 -25.35
C THR A 67 -13.29 -17.36 -26.69
N ASN A 68 -12.57 -16.23 -26.63
CA ASN A 68 -12.20 -15.45 -27.82
C ASN A 68 -10.73 -15.66 -28.27
N GLY A 69 -9.90 -16.32 -27.46
CA GLY A 69 -8.51 -16.61 -27.77
C GLY A 69 -7.59 -15.39 -27.71
N ILE A 70 -6.29 -15.64 -27.79
CA ILE A 70 -5.24 -14.62 -27.92
C ILE A 70 -4.99 -14.33 -29.40
N VAL A 71 -4.92 -13.06 -29.78
CA VAL A 71 -4.45 -12.64 -31.12
C VAL A 71 -3.14 -11.87 -30.97
N LEU A 72 -2.04 -12.39 -31.53
CA LEU A 72 -0.72 -11.75 -31.58
C LEU A 72 -0.47 -11.22 -32.99
N ASN A 73 -0.23 -9.92 -33.12
CA ASN A 73 0.08 -9.25 -34.39
C ASN A 73 -0.89 -9.61 -35.54
N GLY A 74 -2.18 -9.81 -35.21
CA GLY A 74 -3.25 -10.16 -36.15
C GLY A 74 -3.50 -11.65 -36.35
N GLN A 75 -2.71 -12.55 -35.73
CA GLN A 75 -2.89 -14.00 -35.82
C GLN A 75 -3.33 -14.60 -34.48
N ARG A 76 -4.36 -15.46 -34.51
CA ARG A 76 -4.81 -16.17 -33.29
C ARG A 76 -3.81 -17.26 -32.93
N VAL A 77 -3.38 -17.27 -31.67
CA VAL A 77 -2.36 -18.19 -31.16
C VAL A 77 -2.84 -18.87 -29.86
N PRO A 78 -2.57 -20.18 -29.66
CA PRO A 78 -2.78 -20.83 -28.37
C PRO A 78 -1.65 -20.50 -27.37
N GLU A 79 -0.44 -20.25 -27.86
CA GLU A 79 0.69 -19.73 -27.11
C GLU A 79 1.69 -19.03 -28.06
N ALA A 80 2.45 -18.05 -27.58
CA ALA A 80 3.51 -17.39 -28.36
C ALA A 80 4.55 -16.69 -27.48
N VAL A 81 5.82 -16.69 -27.88
CA VAL A 81 6.87 -15.82 -27.30
C VAL A 81 6.63 -14.38 -27.74
N ILE A 82 6.54 -13.45 -26.79
CA ILE A 82 6.27 -12.03 -27.03
C ILE A 82 7.58 -11.24 -27.00
N LYS A 83 7.76 -10.37 -28.00
CA LYS A 83 8.93 -9.50 -28.18
C LYS A 83 8.57 -8.05 -27.93
N PRO A 84 9.53 -7.20 -27.52
CA PRO A 84 9.27 -5.79 -27.31
C PRO A 84 8.70 -5.14 -28.59
N GLY A 85 7.58 -4.45 -28.46
CA GLY A 85 6.79 -3.87 -29.55
C GLY A 85 5.62 -4.75 -30.04
N ASP A 86 5.54 -6.02 -29.65
CA ASP A 86 4.45 -6.91 -30.08
C ASP A 86 3.08 -6.45 -29.57
N SER A 87 2.06 -6.57 -30.42
CA SER A 87 0.68 -6.24 -30.12
C SER A 87 -0.13 -7.51 -29.89
N LEU A 88 -0.71 -7.63 -28.70
CA LEU A 88 -1.62 -8.68 -28.28
C LEU A 88 -3.05 -8.14 -28.22
N ILE A 89 -4.04 -8.94 -28.55
CA ILE A 89 -5.45 -8.62 -28.39
C ILE A 89 -6.12 -9.75 -27.62
N LEU A 90 -6.82 -9.38 -26.54
CA LEU A 90 -7.63 -10.25 -25.69
C LEU A 90 -9.04 -9.64 -25.65
N GLY A 91 -10.04 -10.30 -26.26
CA GLY A 91 -11.37 -9.70 -26.38
C GLY A 91 -11.35 -8.44 -27.26
N ALA A 92 -11.70 -7.28 -26.69
CA ALA A 92 -11.58 -5.95 -27.29
C ALA A 92 -10.38 -5.14 -26.76
N SER A 93 -9.62 -5.68 -25.82
CA SER A 93 -8.47 -5.02 -25.18
C SER A 93 -7.19 -5.26 -25.97
N LYS A 94 -6.38 -4.20 -26.16
CA LYS A 94 -5.08 -4.29 -26.84
C LYS A 94 -3.96 -4.17 -25.82
N LEU A 95 -2.98 -5.06 -25.86
CA LEU A 95 -1.83 -5.08 -24.97
C LEU A 95 -0.56 -4.98 -25.82
N ARG A 96 0.47 -4.30 -25.32
CA ARG A 96 1.77 -4.18 -25.97
C ARG A 96 2.87 -4.49 -24.97
N TYR A 97 3.82 -5.32 -25.36
CA TYR A 97 4.97 -5.63 -24.51
C TYR A 97 6.11 -4.65 -24.79
N GLU A 98 6.74 -4.09 -23.76
CA GLU A 98 7.87 -3.17 -23.86
C GLU A 98 8.98 -3.53 -22.86
N LEU A 99 10.25 -3.31 -23.21
CA LEU A 99 11.35 -3.40 -22.25
C LEU A 99 11.42 -2.13 -21.42
N GLN A 100 11.65 -2.27 -20.11
CA GLN A 100 11.82 -1.14 -19.21
C GLN A 100 13.18 -0.48 -19.50
N THR A 101 13.18 0.70 -20.11
CA THR A 101 14.35 1.58 -20.16
C THR A 101 14.26 2.56 -18.99
N SER A 102 15.37 2.73 -18.26
CA SER A 102 15.49 3.72 -17.20
C SER A 102 15.47 5.13 -17.80
N SER A 103 14.28 5.69 -17.92
CA SER A 103 14.10 7.09 -18.32
C SER A 103 14.31 7.97 -17.09
N PRO A 104 15.15 9.02 -17.13
CA PRO A 104 15.19 10.03 -16.09
C PRO A 104 13.84 10.75 -16.05
N GLU A 105 13.24 10.86 -14.86
CA GLU A 105 11.95 11.51 -14.71
C GLU A 105 12.03 13.00 -15.10
N PRO A 106 11.11 13.49 -15.94
CA PRO A 106 10.94 14.92 -16.17
C PRO A 106 10.56 15.62 -14.85
N GLY A 107 10.94 16.89 -14.71
CA GLY A 107 10.41 17.75 -13.65
C GLY A 107 8.87 17.74 -13.66
N MET A 108 8.26 17.73 -12.47
CA MET A 108 6.81 17.62 -12.32
C MET A 108 6.06 18.69 -13.12
N THR A 109 5.08 18.26 -13.90
CA THR A 109 4.10 19.16 -14.52
C THR A 109 3.14 19.67 -13.44
N ILE A 110 2.85 20.97 -13.43
CA ILE A 110 1.77 21.54 -12.62
C ILE A 110 0.47 21.31 -13.37
N ILE A 111 -0.51 20.70 -12.72
CA ILE A 111 -1.84 20.39 -13.25
C ILE A 111 -2.85 21.34 -12.61
N ASP A 112 -3.28 22.35 -13.37
CA ASP A 112 -4.19 23.38 -12.90
C ASP A 112 -5.63 23.19 -13.39
N ASN A 113 -5.84 22.40 -14.45
CA ASN A 113 -7.15 22.17 -15.03
C ASN A 113 -7.29 20.74 -15.60
N LEU A 114 -8.53 20.38 -15.99
CA LEU A 114 -8.83 19.05 -16.56
C LEU A 114 -8.11 18.79 -17.88
N GLN A 115 -7.89 19.80 -18.70
CA GLN A 115 -7.21 19.63 -19.98
C GLN A 115 -5.72 19.33 -19.78
N ASP A 116 -5.06 19.99 -18.82
CA ASP A 116 -3.69 19.67 -18.42
C ASP A 116 -3.61 18.22 -17.92
N LEU A 117 -4.57 17.82 -17.07
CA LEU A 117 -4.66 16.46 -16.58
C LEU A 117 -4.83 15.47 -17.74
N GLU A 118 -5.82 15.67 -18.62
CA GLU A 118 -6.07 14.84 -19.79
C GLU A 118 -4.83 14.72 -20.68
N MET A 119 -4.15 15.85 -20.96
CA MET A 119 -2.93 15.86 -21.76
C MET A 119 -1.78 15.10 -21.09
N THR A 120 -1.56 15.30 -19.80
CA THR A 120 -0.53 14.57 -19.05
C THR A 120 -0.85 13.08 -18.98
N MET A 121 -2.12 12.69 -18.81
CA MET A 121 -2.54 11.30 -18.79
C MET A 121 -2.39 10.59 -20.12
N LEU A 122 -2.62 11.29 -21.25
CA LEU A 122 -2.38 10.75 -22.58
C LEU A 122 -0.89 10.52 -22.85
N GLN A 123 -0.01 11.20 -22.11
CA GLN A 123 1.44 11.13 -22.29
C GLN A 123 2.16 10.34 -21.19
N THR A 124 1.50 10.15 -20.04
CA THR A 124 2.07 9.55 -18.83
C THR A 124 1.36 8.22 -18.58
N PRO A 125 2.02 7.09 -18.90
CA PRO A 125 1.46 5.80 -18.60
C PRO A 125 1.34 5.59 -17.08
N LEU A 126 0.27 4.91 -16.66
CA LEU A 126 0.03 4.58 -15.25
C LEU A 126 0.84 3.36 -14.83
N PRO A 127 1.90 3.48 -13.99
CA PRO A 127 2.66 2.31 -13.55
C PRO A 127 1.86 1.53 -12.51
N VAL A 128 1.73 0.22 -12.73
CA VAL A 128 1.19 -0.77 -11.82
C VAL A 128 2.22 -1.88 -11.69
N ALA A 129 2.92 -1.94 -10.56
CA ALA A 129 3.87 -3.02 -10.30
C ALA A 129 3.15 -4.26 -9.77
N LEU A 130 3.28 -5.39 -10.47
CA LEU A 130 2.75 -6.68 -10.02
C LEU A 130 3.94 -7.62 -9.78
N ASN A 131 4.37 -7.70 -8.54
CA ASN A 131 5.53 -8.51 -8.14
C ASN A 131 5.15 -9.96 -7.84
N GLU A 132 6.12 -10.88 -7.92
CA GLU A 132 5.90 -12.31 -7.64
C GLU A 132 5.87 -12.52 -6.13
N THR A 133 4.71 -12.40 -5.51
CA THR A 133 4.63 -12.49 -4.05
C THR A 133 4.17 -13.87 -3.56
N SER A 134 4.00 -14.84 -4.46
CA SER A 134 3.56 -16.21 -4.16
C SER A 134 4.69 -17.24 -4.04
N SER A 135 5.94 -16.85 -4.24
CA SER A 135 7.11 -17.74 -4.09
C SER A 135 7.60 -17.80 -2.64
N THR A 136 8.27 -18.90 -2.30
CA THR A 136 8.86 -19.06 -0.97
C THR A 136 10.10 -18.18 -0.85
N ARG A 137 10.09 -17.25 0.10
CA ARG A 137 11.15 -16.26 0.24
C ARG A 137 11.28 -15.76 1.68
N LEU A 138 12.40 -15.08 1.93
CA LEU A 138 12.65 -14.37 3.16
C LEU A 138 12.68 -12.88 2.86
N VAL A 139 11.89 -12.08 3.57
CA VAL A 139 11.96 -10.61 3.50
C VAL A 139 12.72 -10.09 4.72
N ILE A 140 13.80 -9.36 4.47
CA ILE A 140 14.71 -8.84 5.49
C ILE A 140 14.45 -7.35 5.64
N TYR A 141 13.98 -6.96 6.82
CA TYR A 141 13.86 -5.58 7.24
C TYR A 141 15.02 -5.20 8.17
N THR A 142 15.69 -4.10 7.86
CA THR A 142 16.66 -3.43 8.73
C THR A 142 16.32 -1.94 8.85
N PRO A 143 16.93 -1.21 9.80
CA PRO A 143 16.76 0.24 9.86
C PRO A 143 17.15 0.97 8.57
N GLU A 144 18.09 0.41 7.80
CA GLU A 144 18.66 1.05 6.61
C GLU A 144 17.88 0.72 5.33
N LYS A 145 17.40 -0.52 5.18
CA LYS A 145 16.72 -0.97 3.96
C LYS A 145 15.87 -2.22 4.21
N THR A 146 14.99 -2.50 3.26
CA THR A 146 14.25 -3.75 3.15
C THR A 146 14.58 -4.42 1.82
N TRP A 147 14.79 -5.73 1.82
CA TRP A 147 15.00 -6.51 0.60
C TRP A 147 14.55 -7.96 0.82
N GLU A 148 14.50 -8.75 -0.24
CA GLU A 148 14.11 -10.16 -0.15
C GLU A 148 15.16 -11.09 -0.77
N VAL A 149 15.10 -12.35 -0.36
CA VAL A 149 15.93 -13.45 -0.86
C VAL A 149 15.00 -14.62 -1.17
N SER A 150 15.06 -15.14 -2.40
CA SER A 150 14.32 -16.34 -2.79
C SER A 150 14.87 -17.57 -2.06
N LEU A 151 13.98 -18.49 -1.69
CA LEU A 151 14.31 -19.74 -1.01
C LEU A 151 13.92 -20.97 -1.86
N GLU A 152 13.55 -20.80 -3.13
CA GLU A 152 13.06 -21.90 -3.98
C GLU A 152 14.11 -23.00 -4.17
N ASP A 153 15.35 -22.62 -4.51
CA ASP A 153 16.46 -23.54 -4.78
C ASP A 153 17.51 -23.57 -3.66
N VAL A 154 17.11 -23.18 -2.44
CA VAL A 154 18.03 -23.05 -1.30
C VAL A 154 17.77 -24.15 -0.28
N GLU A 155 18.68 -25.12 -0.20
CA GLU A 155 18.65 -26.17 0.84
C GLU A 155 19.03 -25.65 2.22
N ALA A 156 19.97 -24.70 2.28
CA ALA A 156 20.32 -24.02 3.52
C ALA A 156 20.84 -22.61 3.23
N LEU A 157 20.45 -21.65 4.09
CA LEU A 157 20.88 -20.26 4.06
C LEU A 157 21.56 -19.91 5.38
N SER A 158 22.88 -19.69 5.34
CA SER A 158 23.63 -19.18 6.49
C SER A 158 23.47 -17.67 6.65
N MET A 159 23.39 -17.20 7.91
CA MET A 159 23.13 -15.81 8.24
C MET A 159 24.06 -15.32 9.34
N GLY A 160 24.65 -14.14 9.14
CA GLY A 160 25.49 -13.51 10.16
C GLY A 160 26.20 -12.26 9.67
N ARG A 161 26.97 -11.63 10.56
CA ARG A 161 27.68 -10.38 10.27
C ARG A 161 28.89 -10.59 9.35
N SER A 162 29.41 -11.80 9.29
CA SER A 162 30.61 -12.13 8.50
C SER A 162 30.28 -12.19 7.01
N PRO A 163 31.15 -11.72 6.11
CA PRO A 163 30.93 -11.77 4.66
C PRO A 163 30.90 -13.21 4.09
N GLU A 164 31.29 -14.21 4.87
CA GLU A 164 31.25 -15.64 4.49
C GLU A 164 29.85 -16.27 4.60
N ASN A 165 28.84 -15.56 5.10
CA ASN A 165 27.46 -16.08 5.14
C ASN A 165 26.72 -15.74 3.84
N ASP A 166 25.75 -16.59 3.47
CA ASP A 166 24.91 -16.39 2.29
C ASP A 166 24.06 -15.11 2.41
N LEU A 167 23.52 -14.87 3.60
CA LEU A 167 22.83 -13.64 3.96
C LEU A 167 23.65 -12.86 4.99
N VAL A 168 24.38 -11.87 4.48
CA VAL A 168 25.22 -10.97 5.29
C VAL A 168 24.34 -9.91 5.96
N LEU A 169 24.35 -9.93 7.28
CA LEU A 169 23.67 -8.96 8.14
C LEU A 169 24.73 -8.16 8.91
N ASP A 170 25.40 -7.23 8.22
CA ASP A 170 26.46 -6.39 8.81
C ASP A 170 25.87 -5.32 9.75
N LEU A 171 25.37 -5.80 10.89
CA LEU A 171 24.61 -5.00 11.84
C LEU A 171 25.17 -5.21 13.26
N PRO A 172 25.05 -4.20 14.14
CA PRO A 172 25.42 -4.36 15.53
C PRO A 172 24.62 -5.49 16.18
N LYS A 173 25.22 -6.16 17.16
CA LYS A 173 24.63 -7.30 17.90
C LYS A 173 24.37 -8.58 17.08
N VAL A 174 24.75 -8.62 15.80
CA VAL A 174 24.76 -9.85 15.01
C VAL A 174 26.13 -10.54 15.13
N SER A 175 26.15 -11.81 15.57
CA SER A 175 27.35 -12.65 15.56
C SER A 175 27.87 -12.94 14.14
N ARG A 176 29.16 -13.26 14.01
CA ARG A 176 29.80 -13.56 12.70
C ARG A 176 29.03 -14.63 11.92
N SER A 177 28.74 -15.76 12.54
CA SER A 177 27.76 -16.75 12.07
C SER A 177 26.69 -16.85 13.14
N HIS A 178 25.47 -16.40 12.83
CA HIS A 178 24.43 -16.17 13.83
C HIS A 178 23.38 -17.27 13.81
N ALA A 179 22.80 -17.51 12.64
CA ALA A 179 21.73 -18.46 12.44
C ALA A 179 21.86 -19.14 11.08
N ARG A 180 21.13 -20.23 10.90
CA ARG A 180 20.96 -20.92 9.62
C ARG A 180 19.50 -21.25 9.42
N LEU A 181 18.99 -21.02 8.21
CA LEU A 181 17.68 -21.51 7.78
C LEU A 181 17.91 -22.77 6.92
N GLU A 182 17.29 -23.89 7.26
CA GLU A 182 17.47 -25.17 6.57
C GLU A 182 16.14 -25.67 6.04
N ARG A 183 16.11 -26.12 4.78
CA ARG A 183 14.96 -26.80 4.20
C ARG A 183 14.92 -28.24 4.72
N ARG A 184 13.76 -28.68 5.20
CA ARG A 184 13.49 -30.05 5.65
C ARG A 184 12.19 -30.53 5.02
N GLY A 185 12.29 -31.21 3.88
CA GLY A 185 11.12 -31.53 3.07
C GLY A 185 10.46 -30.24 2.58
N ASN A 186 9.20 -30.01 2.93
CA ASN A 186 8.44 -28.79 2.58
C ASN A 186 8.48 -27.71 3.66
N ALA A 187 9.18 -27.94 4.76
CA ALA A 187 9.31 -27.00 5.86
C ALA A 187 10.66 -26.29 5.82
N PHE A 188 10.73 -25.11 6.44
CA PHE A 188 11.98 -24.39 6.69
C PHE A 188 12.19 -24.25 8.19
N VAL A 189 13.34 -24.66 8.67
CA VAL A 189 13.70 -24.62 10.10
C VAL A 189 14.84 -23.64 10.31
N ILE A 190 14.62 -22.64 11.16
CA ILE A 190 15.69 -21.72 11.56
C ILE A 190 16.37 -22.23 12.82
N LYS A 191 17.70 -22.19 12.83
CA LYS A 191 18.55 -22.64 13.94
C LYS A 191 19.55 -21.57 14.34
N ASP A 192 19.60 -21.24 15.62
CA ASP A 192 20.63 -20.38 16.19
C ASP A 192 21.96 -21.16 16.31
N LEU A 193 23.07 -20.54 15.91
CA LEU A 193 24.39 -21.19 15.88
C LEU A 193 25.22 -20.89 17.13
N GLY A 194 24.56 -20.71 18.28
CA GLY A 194 25.23 -20.30 19.52
C GLY A 194 25.59 -18.81 19.51
N SER A 195 24.70 -17.99 18.94
CA SER A 195 24.92 -16.56 18.80
C SER A 195 24.95 -15.86 20.17
N THR A 196 25.68 -14.74 20.25
CA THR A 196 25.86 -14.00 21.51
C THR A 196 24.55 -13.36 21.99
N ASN A 197 23.76 -12.80 21.08
CA ASN A 197 22.52 -12.08 21.41
C ASN A 197 21.25 -12.89 21.15
N GLY A 198 21.36 -14.09 20.57
CA GLY A 198 20.23 -14.97 20.30
C GLY A 198 19.41 -14.60 19.07
N THR A 199 18.72 -15.61 18.57
CA THR A 199 17.64 -15.55 17.58
C THR A 199 16.28 -15.57 18.31
N TRP A 200 15.36 -14.67 17.93
CA TRP A 200 14.12 -14.44 18.70
C TRP A 200 12.86 -14.53 17.84
N LEU A 201 11.86 -15.29 18.29
CA LEU A 201 10.51 -15.30 17.74
C LEU A 201 9.59 -14.57 18.73
N GLY A 202 9.12 -13.37 18.36
CA GLY A 202 8.49 -12.47 19.32
C GLY A 202 9.44 -12.16 20.48
N ASP A 203 8.99 -12.45 21.71
CA ASP A 203 9.77 -12.30 22.93
C ASP A 203 10.51 -13.58 23.36
N GLN A 204 10.32 -14.69 22.64
CA GLN A 204 10.94 -15.97 22.95
C GLN A 204 12.27 -16.14 22.22
N ARG A 205 13.36 -16.41 22.96
CA ARG A 205 14.61 -16.85 22.35
C ARG A 205 14.47 -18.29 21.89
N ILE A 206 14.82 -18.55 20.63
CA ILE A 206 14.72 -19.87 20.02
C ILE A 206 16.11 -20.44 19.73
N ALA A 207 16.28 -21.75 19.95
CA ALA A 207 17.45 -22.49 19.49
C ALA A 207 17.21 -23.09 18.11
N GLU A 208 16.00 -23.58 17.88
CA GLU A 208 15.52 -24.15 16.63
C GLU A 208 14.00 -23.92 16.55
N HIS A 209 13.47 -23.60 15.36
CA HIS A 209 12.04 -23.35 15.16
C HIS A 209 11.64 -23.60 13.70
N GLU A 210 10.50 -24.27 13.47
CA GLU A 210 9.92 -24.43 12.14
C GLU A 210 9.13 -23.17 11.75
N MET A 211 9.52 -22.53 10.66
CA MET A 211 8.95 -21.26 10.21
C MET A 211 7.58 -21.47 9.57
N GLU A 212 6.56 -20.80 10.10
CA GLU A 212 5.24 -20.70 9.47
C GLU A 212 5.13 -19.41 8.64
N ASP A 213 4.17 -19.39 7.71
CA ASP A 213 3.95 -18.23 6.84
C ASP A 213 3.68 -16.95 7.64
N GLY A 214 4.34 -15.88 7.25
CA GLY A 214 4.25 -14.57 7.89
C GLY A 214 4.91 -14.47 9.27
N GLN A 215 5.56 -15.51 9.79
CA GLN A 215 6.32 -15.43 11.03
C GLN A 215 7.57 -14.58 10.84
N SER A 216 7.87 -13.76 11.85
CA SER A 216 9.04 -12.89 11.87
C SER A 216 10.00 -13.29 12.98
N VAL A 217 11.26 -13.51 12.61
CA VAL A 217 12.36 -13.76 13.55
C VAL A 217 13.28 -12.55 13.62
N ARG A 218 13.72 -12.19 14.82
CA ARG A 218 14.62 -11.07 15.08
C ARG A 218 16.04 -11.55 15.36
N ILE A 219 16.99 -10.97 14.63
CA ILE A 219 18.44 -11.18 14.77
C ILE A 219 19.09 -9.80 14.89
N GLY A 220 19.59 -9.45 16.08
CA GLY A 220 20.04 -8.08 16.35
C GLY A 220 18.92 -7.06 16.05
N PRO A 221 19.19 -6.01 15.25
CA PRO A 221 18.17 -5.06 14.80
C PRO A 221 17.40 -5.51 13.54
N ALA A 222 17.79 -6.62 12.90
CA ALA A 222 17.11 -7.13 11.72
C ALA A 222 15.85 -7.93 12.09
N ARG A 223 14.82 -7.82 11.27
CA ARG A 223 13.62 -8.67 11.29
C ARG A 223 13.54 -9.43 9.98
N LEU A 224 13.45 -10.75 10.06
CA LEU A 224 13.42 -11.67 8.94
C LEU A 224 12.01 -12.26 8.90
N VAL A 225 11.22 -11.91 7.89
CA VAL A 225 9.84 -12.37 7.71
C VAL A 225 9.84 -13.49 6.68
N PHE A 226 9.45 -14.68 7.11
CA PHE A 226 9.31 -15.81 6.20
C PHE A 226 7.98 -15.70 5.46
N LYS A 227 8.04 -15.83 4.13
CA LYS A 227 6.89 -15.88 3.23
C LYS A 227 6.88 -17.24 2.58
N LYS A 228 5.91 -18.08 2.92
CA LYS A 228 5.74 -19.40 2.34
C LYS A 228 5.11 -19.24 0.97
N GLY A 229 5.58 -20.01 0.00
CA GLY A 229 4.94 -20.01 -1.32
C GLY A 229 3.54 -20.61 -1.26
N PHE A 230 2.64 -20.11 -2.10
CA PHE A 230 1.25 -20.56 -2.17
C PHE A 230 0.73 -20.52 -3.61
N THR A 231 -0.31 -21.31 -3.90
CA THR A 231 -1.02 -21.25 -5.18
C THR A 231 -2.18 -20.26 -5.11
N ARG A 232 -2.71 -19.81 -6.25
CA ARG A 232 -3.85 -18.88 -6.26
C ARG A 232 -5.10 -19.47 -5.64
N GLU A 233 -5.31 -20.76 -5.83
CA GLU A 233 -6.44 -21.50 -5.27
C GLU A 233 -6.43 -21.40 -3.74
N ALA A 234 -5.24 -21.37 -3.13
CA ALA A 234 -5.05 -21.19 -1.70
C ALA A 234 -5.49 -19.81 -1.17
N LEU A 235 -5.80 -18.82 -2.01
CA LEU A 235 -6.37 -17.54 -1.59
C LEU A 235 -7.87 -17.60 -1.31
N THR A 236 -8.53 -18.68 -1.72
CA THR A 236 -9.99 -18.87 -1.61
C THR A 236 -10.35 -19.79 -0.44
N LEU A 237 -11.65 -19.97 -0.19
CA LEU A 237 -12.16 -20.94 0.80
C LEU A 237 -12.06 -22.42 0.39
N VAL A 238 -11.55 -22.75 -0.81
CA VAL A 238 -11.55 -24.15 -1.32
C VAL A 238 -10.92 -25.13 -0.33
N ASP A 239 -9.89 -24.69 0.41
CA ASP A 239 -9.19 -25.51 1.42
C ASP A 239 -9.47 -25.07 2.87
N ALA A 240 -10.46 -24.22 3.11
CA ALA A 240 -10.74 -23.71 4.45
C ALA A 240 -11.54 -24.73 5.29
N PRO A 241 -11.13 -25.05 6.54
CA PRO A 241 -11.91 -25.91 7.42
C PRO A 241 -13.29 -25.32 7.69
N ALA A 242 -14.35 -26.12 7.61
CA ALA A 242 -15.73 -25.67 7.87
C ALA A 242 -15.89 -25.00 9.26
N VAL A 243 -15.08 -25.39 10.25
CA VAL A 243 -15.06 -24.81 11.60
C VAL A 243 -14.59 -23.35 11.60
N SER A 244 -13.61 -23.00 10.75
CA SER A 244 -13.11 -21.62 10.62
C SER A 244 -14.17 -20.66 10.08
N LEU A 245 -15.15 -21.16 9.33
CA LEU A 245 -16.26 -20.36 8.79
C LEU A 245 -17.36 -20.08 9.81
N VAL A 246 -17.58 -21.00 10.76
CA VAL A 246 -18.65 -20.90 11.77
C VAL A 246 -18.29 -19.93 12.89
N ASN A 247 -16.99 -19.78 13.20
CA ASN A 247 -16.50 -18.97 14.32
C ASN A 247 -15.69 -17.72 13.91
N ARG A 248 -15.76 -17.31 12.63
CA ARG A 248 -15.01 -16.12 12.18
C ARG A 248 -15.53 -14.85 12.85
N LEU A 249 -14.61 -13.94 13.16
CA LEU A 249 -14.94 -12.67 13.79
C LEU A 249 -15.50 -11.68 12.77
N PRO A 250 -16.40 -10.76 13.15
CA PRO A 250 -16.78 -9.66 12.28
C PRO A 250 -15.58 -8.80 11.88
N VAL A 251 -15.64 -8.21 10.69
CA VAL A 251 -14.63 -7.30 10.16
C VAL A 251 -15.21 -5.92 9.97
N VAL A 252 -14.51 -4.90 10.49
CA VAL A 252 -14.79 -3.50 10.21
C VAL A 252 -13.63 -2.93 9.38
N PHE A 253 -13.95 -2.40 8.21
CA PHE A 253 -12.98 -1.78 7.31
C PHE A 253 -13.03 -0.25 7.39
N VAL A 254 -11.85 0.38 7.51
CA VAL A 254 -11.68 1.84 7.60
C VAL A 254 -10.75 2.31 6.48
N PRO A 255 -11.26 3.05 5.47
CA PRO A 255 -10.48 3.47 4.32
C PRO A 255 -9.54 4.65 4.64
N GLY A 256 -8.63 4.93 3.71
CA GLY A 256 -7.68 6.04 3.77
C GLY A 256 -8.23 7.41 3.44
N LEU A 257 -7.32 8.38 3.31
CA LEU A 257 -7.61 9.72 2.82
C LEU A 257 -8.30 9.61 1.46
N MET A 258 -9.36 10.39 1.24
CA MET A 258 -10.17 10.35 0.01
C MET A 258 -10.88 9.02 -0.25
N GLY A 259 -10.91 8.10 0.72
CA GLY A 259 -11.50 6.79 0.57
C GLY A 259 -13.00 6.69 0.85
N SER A 260 -13.68 7.81 1.08
CA SER A 260 -15.14 7.89 1.22
C SER A 260 -15.70 8.95 0.29
N LYS A 261 -16.85 8.69 -0.34
CA LYS A 261 -17.51 9.66 -1.23
C LYS A 261 -18.04 10.82 -0.39
N LEU A 262 -17.89 12.06 -0.88
CA LEU A 262 -18.39 13.26 -0.19
C LEU A 262 -19.55 13.87 -0.96
N TRP A 263 -20.66 14.08 -0.26
CA TRP A 263 -21.92 14.52 -0.83
C TRP A 263 -22.35 15.88 -0.30
N GLN A 264 -23.01 16.66 -1.15
CA GLN A 264 -23.76 17.85 -0.77
C GLN A 264 -25.23 17.65 -1.14
N GLY A 265 -26.08 17.46 -0.14
CA GLY A 265 -27.48 17.09 -0.37
C GLY A 265 -27.59 15.75 -1.12
N SER A 266 -28.03 15.79 -2.36
CA SER A 266 -28.14 14.63 -3.26
C SER A 266 -27.02 14.55 -4.31
N GLU A 267 -26.08 15.49 -4.34
CA GLU A 267 -24.99 15.51 -5.31
C GLU A 267 -23.72 14.90 -4.72
N CYS A 268 -23.12 13.96 -5.43
CA CYS A 268 -21.82 13.38 -5.09
C CYS A 268 -20.71 14.26 -5.66
N LEU A 269 -20.04 15.03 -4.79
CA LEU A 269 -18.97 15.92 -5.20
C LEU A 269 -17.65 15.18 -5.33
N TRP A 270 -17.25 14.39 -4.32
CA TRP A 270 -16.08 13.52 -4.43
C TRP A 270 -16.55 12.09 -4.73
N PRO A 271 -16.11 11.44 -5.84
CA PRO A 271 -14.83 11.63 -6.54
C PRO A 271 -14.87 12.42 -7.88
N ASN A 272 -15.78 13.39 -8.07
CA ASN A 272 -15.87 14.14 -9.31
C ASN A 272 -14.69 15.10 -9.49
N LEU A 273 -13.69 14.69 -10.29
CA LEU A 273 -12.49 15.49 -10.54
C LEU A 273 -12.79 16.82 -11.24
N LYS A 274 -13.86 16.91 -12.03
CA LYS A 274 -14.24 18.20 -12.63
C LYS A 274 -14.53 19.25 -11.56
N VAL A 275 -15.20 18.87 -10.49
CA VAL A 275 -15.43 19.76 -9.34
C VAL A 275 -14.10 20.11 -8.67
N LEU A 276 -13.18 19.14 -8.53
CA LEU A 276 -11.85 19.35 -7.94
C LEU A 276 -11.03 20.43 -8.66
N PHE A 277 -11.07 20.50 -9.99
CA PHE A 277 -10.32 21.52 -10.75
C PHE A 277 -11.09 22.82 -10.94
N THR A 278 -12.40 22.76 -11.18
CA THR A 278 -13.20 23.97 -11.45
C THR A 278 -13.51 24.76 -10.19
N ASN A 279 -13.84 24.07 -9.09
CA ASN A 279 -14.27 24.67 -7.82
C ASN A 279 -13.70 23.91 -6.60
N PRO A 280 -12.36 23.78 -6.47
CA PRO A 280 -11.71 23.10 -5.34
C PRO A 280 -12.13 23.66 -3.98
N GLU A 281 -12.51 24.94 -3.91
CA GLU A 281 -12.86 25.64 -2.67
C GLU A 281 -14.07 25.03 -1.95
N ILE A 282 -14.93 24.28 -2.66
CA ILE A 282 -16.02 23.52 -2.03
C ILE A 282 -15.47 22.48 -1.04
N TYR A 283 -14.28 21.96 -1.30
CA TYR A 283 -13.67 20.96 -0.42
C TYR A 283 -13.02 21.54 0.82
N ALA A 284 -12.95 22.87 1.00
CA ALA A 284 -12.40 23.47 2.22
C ALA A 284 -13.09 22.94 3.49
N TYR A 285 -12.35 22.86 4.59
CA TYR A 285 -12.82 22.38 5.89
C TYR A 285 -12.54 23.38 7.02
N PRO A 286 -13.53 23.76 7.85
CA PRO A 286 -14.96 23.56 7.58
C PRO A 286 -15.36 24.34 6.31
N GLY A 287 -16.20 23.73 5.48
CA GLY A 287 -16.72 24.38 4.28
C GLY A 287 -17.87 25.33 4.61
N LYS A 288 -18.21 26.23 3.67
CA LYS A 288 -19.41 27.08 3.79
C LYS A 288 -20.70 26.24 3.90
N VAL A 289 -20.72 25.12 3.19
CA VAL A 289 -21.80 24.13 3.23
C VAL A 289 -21.16 22.79 3.62
N PRO A 290 -21.63 22.12 4.67
CA PRO A 290 -21.09 20.82 5.09
C PRO A 290 -21.21 19.78 3.99
N LEU A 291 -20.16 18.97 3.83
CA LEU A 291 -20.24 17.74 3.02
C LEU A 291 -20.47 16.56 3.94
N GLN A 292 -21.21 15.58 3.46
CA GLN A 292 -21.52 14.35 4.19
C GLN A 292 -20.77 13.18 3.58
N PRO A 293 -20.02 12.40 4.37
CA PRO A 293 -19.45 11.16 3.89
C PRO A 293 -20.55 10.13 3.70
N ARG A 294 -20.55 9.43 2.56
CA ARG A 294 -21.41 8.28 2.31
C ARG A 294 -20.64 7.25 1.51
N GLU A 295 -20.73 5.99 1.92
CA GLU A 295 -20.09 4.85 1.26
C GLU A 295 -18.55 4.97 1.17
N ILE A 296 -17.91 3.84 0.99
CA ILE A 296 -16.50 3.83 0.63
C ILE A 296 -16.34 4.14 -0.85
N LEU A 297 -15.15 4.60 -1.22
CA LEU A 297 -14.83 4.89 -2.60
C LEU A 297 -14.52 3.60 -3.35
N ASP A 298 -15.37 3.29 -4.31
CA ASP A 298 -15.32 2.10 -5.14
C ASP A 298 -14.29 2.26 -6.27
N GLN A 299 -14.41 3.38 -7.00
CA GLN A 299 -13.61 3.75 -8.15
C GLN A 299 -13.51 5.27 -8.28
N VAL A 300 -12.43 5.76 -8.89
CA VAL A 300 -12.29 7.15 -9.35
C VAL A 300 -12.32 7.16 -10.87
N VAL A 301 -13.27 7.90 -11.45
CA VAL A 301 -13.30 8.15 -12.89
C VAL A 301 -12.46 9.39 -13.15
N ILE A 302 -11.28 9.20 -13.73
CA ILE A 302 -10.39 10.31 -14.04
C ILE A 302 -10.77 10.97 -15.36
N VAL A 303 -10.98 10.14 -16.39
CA VAL A 303 -11.50 10.60 -17.69
C VAL A 303 -12.75 9.77 -18.00
N PRO A 304 -13.91 10.41 -18.26
CA PRO A 304 -15.15 9.70 -18.54
C PRO A 304 -14.99 8.69 -19.67
N ASN A 305 -15.41 7.45 -19.42
CA ASN A 305 -15.25 6.31 -20.34
C ASN A 305 -13.81 5.92 -20.68
N LEU A 306 -12.80 6.60 -20.12
CA LEU A 306 -11.38 6.45 -20.44
C LEU A 306 -10.56 5.82 -19.30
N ILE A 307 -10.59 6.41 -18.12
CA ILE A 307 -9.72 5.99 -17.01
C ILE A 307 -10.55 5.83 -15.76
N LYS A 308 -10.49 4.61 -15.22
CA LYS A 308 -11.01 4.28 -13.90
C LYS A 308 -9.87 3.73 -13.06
N LEU A 309 -9.72 4.25 -11.85
CA LEU A 309 -8.86 3.66 -10.83
C LEU A 309 -9.75 3.00 -9.79
N ASP A 310 -9.68 1.68 -9.69
CA ASP A 310 -10.29 0.96 -8.58
C ASP A 310 -9.60 1.36 -7.28
N GLN A 311 -10.39 1.55 -6.24
CA GLN A 311 -9.91 1.84 -4.90
C GLN A 311 -10.24 0.64 -4.01
N TYR A 312 -11.24 0.73 -3.13
CA TYR A 312 -11.46 -0.28 -2.10
C TYR A 312 -12.35 -1.45 -2.52
N ASN A 313 -12.95 -1.39 -3.71
CA ASN A 313 -13.77 -2.48 -4.25
C ASN A 313 -13.05 -3.83 -4.24
N GLN A 314 -11.77 -3.86 -4.62
CA GLN A 314 -11.04 -5.11 -4.76
C GLN A 314 -10.82 -5.82 -3.42
N LEU A 315 -10.59 -5.07 -2.34
CA LEU A 315 -10.51 -5.62 -0.99
C LEU A 315 -11.87 -6.14 -0.52
N GLY A 316 -12.92 -5.32 -0.64
CA GLY A 316 -14.27 -5.71 -0.22
C GLY A 316 -14.77 -6.93 -1.00
N ASN A 317 -14.47 -7.00 -2.30
CA ASN A 317 -14.82 -8.15 -3.14
C ASN A 317 -14.01 -9.38 -2.75
N TYR A 318 -12.73 -9.26 -2.42
CA TYR A 318 -11.95 -10.39 -1.90
C TYR A 318 -12.57 -10.95 -0.61
N LEU A 319 -12.93 -10.09 0.35
CA LEU A 319 -13.55 -10.53 1.60
C LEU A 319 -14.91 -11.21 1.36
N VAL A 320 -15.72 -10.69 0.45
CA VAL A 320 -17.08 -11.19 0.19
C VAL A 320 -17.10 -12.41 -0.72
N GLU A 321 -16.45 -12.31 -1.89
CA GLU A 321 -16.50 -13.34 -2.93
C GLU A 321 -15.55 -14.51 -2.62
N ASP A 322 -14.35 -14.23 -2.11
CA ASP A 322 -13.31 -15.26 -1.93
C ASP A 322 -13.21 -15.78 -0.49
N LEU A 323 -13.51 -14.95 0.51
CA LEU A 323 -13.53 -15.34 1.94
C LEU A 323 -14.94 -15.49 2.54
N GLY A 324 -15.98 -15.24 1.73
CA GLY A 324 -17.38 -15.52 2.06
C GLY A 324 -18.03 -14.59 3.08
N TYR A 325 -17.45 -13.42 3.39
CA TYR A 325 -18.08 -12.43 4.27
C TYR A 325 -19.35 -11.83 3.63
N THR A 326 -20.23 -11.27 4.46
CA THR A 326 -21.49 -10.64 4.04
C THR A 326 -21.54 -9.20 4.53
N ARG A 327 -21.59 -8.25 3.58
CA ARG A 327 -21.73 -6.82 3.86
C ARG A 327 -22.95 -6.54 4.74
N GLY A 328 -22.76 -5.78 5.82
CA GLY A 328 -23.79 -5.41 6.79
C GLY A 328 -24.16 -6.50 7.80
N VAL A 329 -23.55 -7.70 7.72
CA VAL A 329 -23.80 -8.80 8.65
C VAL A 329 -22.55 -9.11 9.49
N ASP A 330 -21.46 -9.46 8.82
CA ASP A 330 -20.15 -9.73 9.46
C ASP A 330 -18.99 -9.00 8.76
N PHE A 331 -19.28 -8.17 7.75
CA PHE A 331 -18.35 -7.23 7.16
C PHE A 331 -18.98 -5.84 7.06
N PHE A 332 -18.33 -4.84 7.66
CA PHE A 332 -18.83 -3.47 7.75
C PHE A 332 -17.81 -2.48 7.20
N GLU A 333 -18.29 -1.49 6.44
CA GLU A 333 -17.43 -0.51 5.77
C GLU A 333 -17.73 0.89 6.34
N PHE A 334 -16.72 1.54 6.93
CA PHE A 334 -16.88 2.83 7.59
C PHE A 334 -16.49 4.00 6.70
N ALA A 335 -17.49 4.75 6.25
CA ALA A 335 -17.30 6.00 5.52
C ALA A 335 -17.20 7.21 6.48
N TYR A 336 -16.24 8.11 6.25
CA TYR A 336 -16.04 9.30 7.08
C TYR A 336 -15.50 10.49 6.26
N ASP A 337 -15.64 11.70 6.82
CA ASP A 337 -15.09 12.90 6.18
C ASP A 337 -13.58 12.93 6.43
N TRP A 338 -12.82 12.49 5.45
CA TRP A 338 -11.36 12.34 5.52
C TRP A 338 -10.60 13.68 5.64
N ARG A 339 -11.29 14.82 5.54
CA ARG A 339 -10.70 16.15 5.74
C ARG A 339 -10.64 16.55 7.21
N GLN A 340 -11.57 16.03 8.03
CA GLN A 340 -11.77 16.47 9.40
C GLN A 340 -10.70 15.93 10.37
N ASP A 341 -10.77 16.36 11.63
CA ASP A 341 -9.89 15.84 12.69
C ASP A 341 -10.06 14.32 12.88
N VAL A 342 -8.96 13.57 12.85
CA VAL A 342 -8.93 12.11 13.04
C VAL A 342 -9.62 11.68 14.34
N ARG A 343 -9.53 12.49 15.39
CA ARG A 343 -10.19 12.22 16.69
C ARG A 343 -11.71 12.21 16.54
N GLN A 344 -12.25 13.13 15.72
CA GLN A 344 -13.67 13.17 15.41
C GLN A 344 -14.09 11.96 14.57
N SER A 345 -13.32 11.61 13.54
CA SER A 345 -13.57 10.42 12.73
C SER A 345 -13.56 9.14 13.56
N ALA A 346 -12.66 9.04 14.55
CA ALA A 346 -12.58 7.88 15.45
C ALA A 346 -13.78 7.79 16.41
N ARG A 347 -14.31 8.92 16.88
CA ARG A 347 -15.59 8.93 17.64
C ARG A 347 -16.76 8.50 16.78
N GLN A 348 -16.80 8.93 15.52
CA GLN A 348 -17.81 8.51 14.56
C GLN A 348 -17.70 7.00 14.24
N LEU A 349 -16.47 6.46 14.15
CA LEU A 349 -16.24 5.01 14.01
C LEU A 349 -16.84 4.25 15.19
N GLY A 350 -16.55 4.68 16.42
CA GLY A 350 -17.13 4.06 17.63
C GLY A 350 -18.67 4.10 17.64
N ALA A 351 -19.26 5.23 17.25
CA ALA A 351 -20.71 5.36 17.13
C ALA A 351 -21.30 4.44 16.04
N ALA A 352 -20.63 4.32 14.89
CA ALA A 352 -21.07 3.44 13.80
C ALA A 352 -21.01 1.97 14.22
N ILE A 353 -19.93 1.53 14.87
CA ILE A 353 -19.77 0.17 15.42
C ILE A 353 -20.92 -0.17 16.38
N GLN A 354 -21.29 0.76 17.26
CA GLN A 354 -22.43 0.60 18.16
C GLN A 354 -23.76 0.53 17.40
N GLN A 355 -23.96 1.41 16.42
CA GLN A 355 -25.18 1.45 15.61
C GLN A 355 -25.39 0.16 14.79
N TRP A 356 -24.31 -0.40 14.24
CA TRP A 356 -24.34 -1.68 13.51
C TRP A 356 -24.45 -2.89 14.43
N ALA A 357 -24.35 -2.70 15.75
CA ALA A 357 -24.32 -3.77 16.74
C ALA A 357 -23.25 -4.84 16.43
N VAL A 358 -22.05 -4.41 16.01
CA VAL A 358 -20.92 -5.32 15.73
C VAL A 358 -20.58 -6.09 16.99
N LYS A 359 -20.62 -7.43 16.93
CA LYS A 359 -20.37 -8.30 18.09
C LYS A 359 -18.87 -8.34 18.41
N PRO A 360 -18.44 -7.96 19.63
CA PRO A 360 -17.06 -8.16 20.04
C PRO A 360 -16.80 -9.64 20.43
N PRO A 361 -15.56 -10.13 20.28
CA PRO A 361 -14.45 -9.39 19.70
C PRO A 361 -14.54 -9.34 18.16
N PHE A 362 -14.02 -8.27 17.54
CA PHE A 362 -14.00 -8.12 16.07
C PHE A 362 -12.63 -7.65 15.57
N ILE A 363 -12.41 -7.76 14.26
CA ILE A 363 -11.16 -7.37 13.60
C ILE A 363 -11.35 -6.02 12.89
N LEU A 364 -10.36 -5.14 13.04
CA LEU A 364 -10.30 -3.87 12.31
C LEU A 364 -9.23 -3.97 11.22
N ILE A 365 -9.66 -3.77 9.98
CA ILE A 365 -8.78 -3.63 8.82
C ILE A 365 -8.78 -2.16 8.43
N ALA A 366 -7.61 -1.56 8.29
CA ALA A 366 -7.51 -0.15 7.99
C ALA A 366 -6.41 0.16 6.97
N HIS A 367 -6.65 1.15 6.13
CA HIS A 367 -5.69 1.61 5.12
C HIS A 367 -5.32 3.08 5.31
N SER A 368 -4.04 3.42 5.13
CA SER A 368 -3.54 4.80 5.08
C SER A 368 -4.03 5.64 6.28
N LEU A 369 -4.66 6.80 6.07
CA LEU A 369 -5.25 7.64 7.13
C LEU A 369 -6.21 6.87 8.06
N GLY A 370 -6.96 5.90 7.52
CA GLY A 370 -7.86 5.05 8.28
C GLY A 370 -7.17 4.25 9.38
N THR A 371 -5.87 3.99 9.24
CA THR A 371 -5.07 3.36 10.29
C THR A 371 -4.97 4.24 11.53
N LEU A 372 -4.86 5.56 11.36
CA LEU A 372 -4.82 6.50 12.48
C LEU A 372 -6.19 6.64 13.14
N VAL A 373 -7.26 6.65 12.35
CA VAL A 373 -8.65 6.63 12.85
C VAL A 373 -8.90 5.39 13.71
N SER A 374 -8.54 4.21 13.19
CA SER A 374 -8.73 2.93 13.86
C SER A 374 -7.91 2.82 15.13
N ARG A 375 -6.64 3.24 15.09
CA ARG A 375 -5.80 3.27 16.29
C ARG A 375 -6.35 4.23 17.34
N TYR A 376 -6.80 5.43 16.97
CA TYR A 376 -7.34 6.36 17.96
C TYR A 376 -8.60 5.81 18.63
N TYR A 377 -9.45 5.09 17.89
CA TYR A 377 -10.58 4.37 18.48
C TYR A 377 -10.14 3.33 19.51
N VAL A 378 -9.15 2.51 19.16
CA VAL A 378 -8.61 1.46 20.05
C VAL A 378 -7.94 2.06 21.29
N GLU A 379 -6.98 2.96 21.09
CA GLU A 379 -6.10 3.46 22.14
C GLU A 379 -6.76 4.50 23.04
N CYS A 380 -7.63 5.34 22.48
CA CYS A 380 -8.14 6.53 23.18
C CYS A 380 -9.64 6.47 23.49
N LEU A 381 -10.43 5.62 22.80
CA LEU A 381 -11.89 5.62 22.91
C LEU A 381 -12.48 4.29 23.40
N GLY A 382 -11.67 3.42 24.00
CA GLY A 382 -12.12 2.17 24.63
C GLY A 382 -12.23 0.97 23.68
N GLY A 383 -11.86 1.13 22.40
CA GLY A 383 -11.88 0.06 21.41
C GLY A 383 -11.00 -1.14 21.78
N LYS A 384 -9.97 -0.96 22.62
CA LYS A 384 -9.09 -2.04 23.14
C LYS A 384 -9.83 -3.23 23.78
N SER A 385 -11.04 -3.02 24.29
CA SER A 385 -11.85 -4.07 24.94
C SER A 385 -12.75 -4.83 23.97
N GLN A 386 -12.83 -4.39 22.72
CA GLN A 386 -13.75 -4.91 21.70
C GLN A 386 -13.03 -5.46 20.47
N VAL A 387 -11.80 -4.99 20.22
CA VAL A 387 -11.02 -5.34 19.04
C VAL A 387 -10.06 -6.48 19.37
N GLU A 388 -10.21 -7.61 18.69
CA GLU A 388 -9.28 -8.74 18.81
C GLU A 388 -7.93 -8.37 18.20
N ARG A 389 -7.97 -7.75 17.03
CA ARG A 389 -6.80 -7.57 16.18
C ARG A 389 -6.91 -6.37 15.26
N LEU A 390 -5.79 -5.65 15.13
CA LEU A 390 -5.59 -4.58 14.15
C LEU A 390 -4.79 -5.09 12.96
N ILE A 391 -5.30 -4.86 11.75
CA ILE A 391 -4.56 -5.05 10.50
C ILE A 391 -4.44 -3.70 9.82
N LEU A 392 -3.23 -3.13 9.84
CA LEU A 392 -2.96 -1.76 9.39
C LEU A 392 -2.12 -1.80 8.11
N MET A 393 -2.65 -1.25 7.02
CA MET A 393 -2.01 -1.22 5.70
C MET A 393 -1.54 0.20 5.37
N GLY A 394 -0.23 0.37 5.12
CA GLY A 394 0.34 1.65 4.68
C GLY A 394 0.10 2.82 5.65
N GLY A 395 0.07 2.58 6.95
CA GLY A 395 -0.31 3.60 7.92
C GLY A 395 0.78 4.66 8.16
N PRO A 396 0.51 5.98 8.04
CA PRO A 396 1.52 7.02 8.32
C PRO A 396 1.68 7.24 9.85
N HIS A 397 2.12 6.21 10.57
CA HIS A 397 2.13 6.18 12.04
C HIS A 397 3.09 7.18 12.66
N SER A 398 4.24 7.42 12.00
CA SER A 398 5.16 8.52 12.33
C SER A 398 5.04 9.69 11.33
N GLY A 399 4.02 9.67 10.46
CA GLY A 399 3.75 10.66 9.43
C GLY A 399 4.42 10.42 8.08
N THR A 400 4.02 11.16 7.05
CA THR A 400 4.56 11.06 5.68
C THR A 400 5.06 12.41 5.18
N PRO A 401 6.31 12.49 4.67
CA PRO A 401 6.80 13.68 3.99
C PRO A 401 5.95 14.09 2.77
N ALA A 402 5.26 13.15 2.11
CA ALA A 402 4.34 13.48 1.01
C ALA A 402 3.14 14.33 1.46
N GLY A 403 2.65 14.09 2.69
CA GLY A 403 1.62 14.94 3.31
C GLY A 403 2.12 16.36 3.56
N LEU A 404 3.38 16.51 3.95
CA LEU A 404 4.01 17.83 4.10
C LEU A 404 4.22 18.52 2.74
N THR A 405 4.71 17.80 1.73
CA THR A 405 4.81 18.31 0.35
C THR A 405 3.47 18.86 -0.14
N SER A 406 2.36 18.19 0.21
CA SER A 406 1.01 18.63 -0.13
C SER A 406 0.62 19.99 0.47
N LEU A 407 1.20 20.37 1.62
CA LEU A 407 0.97 21.63 2.29
C LEU A 407 1.94 22.73 1.84
N THR A 408 3.20 22.38 1.58
CA THR A 408 4.28 23.35 1.29
C THR A 408 4.48 23.64 -0.19
N ILE A 409 4.30 22.64 -1.06
CA ILE A 409 4.57 22.74 -2.50
C ILE A 409 3.25 22.61 -3.28
N GLY A 410 2.48 21.56 -3.02
CA GLY A 410 1.23 21.27 -3.71
C GLY A 410 0.87 19.78 -3.58
N PRO A 411 -0.44 19.43 -3.56
CA PRO A 411 -0.85 18.04 -3.50
C PRO A 411 -0.43 17.30 -4.76
N ASN A 412 0.14 16.12 -4.60
CA ASN A 412 0.60 15.31 -5.73
C ASN A 412 -0.54 14.42 -6.25
N LEU A 413 -0.75 14.43 -7.56
CA LEU A 413 -1.62 13.50 -8.27
C LEU A 413 -0.72 12.53 -9.05
N LEU A 414 -0.09 11.59 -8.37
CA LEU A 414 0.79 10.61 -9.01
C LEU A 414 0.02 9.74 -10.02
N PRO A 415 0.64 9.37 -11.16
CA PRO A 415 1.96 9.78 -11.67
C PRO A 415 1.97 11.12 -12.43
N PHE A 416 0.86 11.86 -12.46
CA PHE A 416 0.62 12.95 -13.40
C PHE A 416 1.29 14.27 -13.00
N GLY A 417 1.37 14.62 -11.72
CA GLY A 417 2.09 15.83 -11.30
C GLY A 417 1.48 16.56 -10.11
N LEU A 418 1.91 17.80 -9.87
CA LEU A 418 1.47 18.60 -8.73
C LEU A 418 0.22 19.38 -9.08
N MET A 419 -0.77 19.33 -8.19
CA MET A 419 -1.94 20.17 -8.28
C MET A 419 -1.62 21.59 -7.81
N GLY A 420 -2.22 22.57 -8.46
CA GLY A 420 -1.93 23.99 -8.27
C GLY A 420 -2.22 24.58 -6.89
N GLU A 421 -1.81 25.85 -6.75
CA GLU A 421 -1.91 26.68 -5.54
C GLU A 421 -3.32 26.74 -4.94
N ARG A 422 -4.37 26.73 -5.78
CA ARG A 422 -5.77 26.74 -5.31
C ARG A 422 -6.08 25.51 -4.46
N LEU A 423 -5.72 24.32 -4.93
CA LEU A 423 -5.99 23.09 -4.20
C LEU A 423 -5.06 22.96 -3.00
N ARG A 424 -3.81 23.42 -3.08
CA ARG A 424 -2.91 23.50 -1.92
C ARG A 424 -3.53 24.30 -0.77
N ARG A 425 -4.13 25.46 -1.05
CA ARG A 425 -4.84 26.28 -0.04
C ARG A 425 -6.05 25.55 0.57
N VAL A 426 -6.74 24.76 -0.23
CA VAL A 426 -7.86 23.92 0.23
C VAL A 426 -7.37 22.80 1.13
N VAL A 427 -6.34 22.06 0.75
CA VAL A 427 -5.74 21.01 1.59
C VAL A 427 -5.19 21.58 2.90
N ALA A 428 -4.62 22.79 2.87
CA ALA A 428 -4.18 23.51 4.06
C ALA A 428 -5.30 23.87 5.05
N THR A 429 -6.56 23.63 4.69
CA THR A 429 -7.70 23.75 5.62
C THR A 429 -7.98 22.48 6.41
N PHE A 430 -7.46 21.31 6.00
CA PHE A 430 -7.84 20.01 6.55
C PHE A 430 -7.07 19.71 7.84
N PRO A 431 -7.73 19.53 9.00
CA PRO A 431 -7.06 19.03 10.19
C PRO A 431 -6.27 17.73 9.96
N SER A 432 -6.83 16.79 9.16
CA SER A 432 -6.18 15.51 8.88
C SER A 432 -4.84 15.66 8.17
N ALA A 433 -4.68 16.67 7.30
CA ALA A 433 -3.43 16.92 6.59
C ALA A 433 -2.27 17.27 7.54
N TYR A 434 -2.57 17.99 8.63
CA TYR A 434 -1.60 18.28 9.68
C TYR A 434 -1.33 17.05 10.57
N GLN A 435 -2.35 16.20 10.79
CA GLN A 435 -2.22 14.99 11.63
C GLN A 435 -1.43 13.86 10.98
N ILE A 436 -1.12 13.95 9.67
CA ILE A 436 -0.29 12.98 8.95
C ILE A 436 1.13 13.48 8.66
N ILE A 437 1.52 14.69 9.06
CA ILE A 437 2.90 15.15 8.84
C ILE A 437 3.89 14.39 9.74
N PRO A 438 5.18 14.29 9.35
CA PRO A 438 6.20 13.59 10.11
C PRO A 438 6.37 14.13 11.54
N ASP A 439 6.49 13.22 12.51
CA ASP A 439 6.86 13.54 13.89
C ASP A 439 8.38 13.47 14.13
N TYR A 440 9.14 13.34 13.05
CA TYR A 440 10.59 13.23 13.00
C TYR A 440 11.15 14.29 12.04
N PRO A 441 12.43 14.68 12.19
CA PRO A 441 13.02 15.70 11.33
C PRO A 441 13.22 15.18 9.90
N CYS A 442 12.34 15.62 8.99
CA CYS A 442 12.43 15.33 7.56
C CYS A 442 12.85 16.56 6.72
N GLY A 443 13.03 17.73 7.33
CA GLY A 443 13.52 18.93 6.67
C GLY A 443 15.04 19.08 6.78
N LEU A 444 15.66 19.64 5.75
CA LEU A 444 17.05 20.11 5.80
C LEU A 444 17.10 21.54 5.25
N ASP A 445 17.49 22.49 6.10
CA ASP A 445 17.58 23.89 5.69
C ASP A 445 18.86 24.20 4.89
N GLN A 446 18.98 25.46 4.45
CA GLN A 446 20.14 25.94 3.69
C GLN A 446 21.49 25.87 4.43
N GLN A 447 21.49 25.61 5.75
CA GLN A 447 22.69 25.46 6.59
C GLN A 447 22.99 23.99 6.92
N GLY A 448 22.15 23.06 6.45
CA GLY A 448 22.26 21.63 6.79
C GLY A 448 21.64 21.27 8.14
N GLN A 449 20.88 22.16 8.76
CA GLN A 449 20.16 21.88 10.00
C GLN A 449 18.92 21.05 9.71
N LYS A 450 18.71 20.02 10.53
CA LYS A 450 17.52 19.17 10.48
C LYS A 450 16.32 19.90 11.10
N VAL A 451 15.18 19.90 10.40
CA VAL A 451 13.95 20.57 10.82
C VAL A 451 12.82 19.57 11.01
N ASN A 452 12.18 19.64 12.18
CA ASN A 452 10.94 18.94 12.49
C ASN A 452 9.75 19.89 12.29
N PHE A 453 8.98 19.67 11.23
CA PHE A 453 7.85 20.54 10.88
C PHE A 453 6.69 20.45 11.87
N LEU A 454 6.59 19.37 12.63
CA LEU A 454 5.59 19.28 13.69
C LEU A 454 5.93 20.17 14.89
N GLU A 455 7.20 20.53 15.10
CA GLU A 455 7.66 21.31 16.27
C GLU A 455 7.96 22.79 15.94
N TYR A 456 7.86 23.17 14.67
CA TYR A 456 8.19 24.50 14.19
C TYR A 456 7.00 25.13 13.45
N GLU A 457 6.61 26.36 13.81
CA GLU A 457 5.43 27.04 13.24
C GLU A 457 5.76 27.93 12.03
N GLY A 458 7.03 28.31 11.80
CA GLY A 458 7.40 29.32 10.79
C GLY A 458 7.18 28.90 9.33
N TRP A 459 6.89 27.62 9.06
CA TRP A 459 6.50 27.16 7.72
C TRP A 459 4.98 27.25 7.47
N VAL A 460 4.19 27.56 8.50
CA VAL A 460 2.73 27.61 8.46
C VAL A 460 2.26 29.04 8.68
N GLN A 461 1.25 29.47 7.92
CA GLN A 461 0.59 30.76 8.13
C GLN A 461 -0.03 30.83 9.55
N ALA A 462 0.00 32.00 10.17
CA ALA A 462 -0.41 32.18 11.56
C ALA A 462 -1.85 31.71 11.85
N GLU A 463 -2.75 31.89 10.90
CA GLU A 463 -4.16 31.46 10.99
C GLU A 463 -4.32 29.93 11.07
N ARG A 464 -3.28 29.18 10.68
CA ARG A 464 -3.25 27.72 10.66
C ARG A 464 -2.44 27.11 11.81
N HIS A 465 -1.79 27.91 12.65
CA HIS A 465 -1.09 27.42 13.86
C HIS A 465 -1.99 26.56 14.77
N PRO A 466 -3.30 26.86 14.97
CA PRO A 466 -4.16 25.98 15.76
C PRO A 466 -4.28 24.56 15.20
N LEU A 467 -4.24 24.36 13.87
CA LEU A 467 -4.27 23.03 13.26
C LEU A 467 -2.97 22.26 13.53
N LEU A 468 -1.82 22.94 13.46
CA LEU A 468 -0.53 22.34 13.78
C LEU A 468 -0.44 21.92 15.26
N ARG A 469 -0.88 22.78 16.18
CA ARG A 469 -0.92 22.47 17.63
C ARG A 469 -1.88 21.30 17.92
N ALA A 470 -3.05 21.28 17.29
CA ALA A 470 -3.98 20.17 17.38
C ALA A 470 -3.36 18.85 16.87
N ALA A 471 -2.55 18.90 15.81
CA ALA A 471 -1.81 17.73 15.33
C ALA A 471 -0.73 17.27 16.30
N GLN A 472 0.00 18.19 16.96
CA GLN A 472 0.95 17.85 18.01
C GLN A 472 0.28 17.14 19.19
N GLU A 473 -0.86 17.66 19.66
CA GLU A 473 -1.66 17.04 20.72
C GLU A 473 -2.11 15.63 20.32
N PHE A 474 -2.68 15.50 19.13
CA PHE A 474 -3.11 14.21 18.58
C PHE A 474 -1.98 13.17 18.57
N ARG A 475 -0.75 13.55 18.15
CA ARG A 475 0.40 12.64 18.14
C ARG A 475 0.80 12.20 19.56
N ARG A 476 0.74 13.12 20.53
CA ARG A 476 1.00 12.80 21.95
C ARG A 476 -0.06 11.84 22.52
N GLU A 477 -1.33 12.07 22.20
CA GLU A 477 -2.44 11.21 22.63
C GLU A 477 -2.33 9.79 22.06
N LEU A 478 -2.03 9.65 20.76
CA LEU A 478 -2.09 8.37 20.06
C LEU A 478 -0.89 7.43 20.35
N GLY A 479 0.31 7.99 20.56
CA GLY A 479 1.53 7.22 20.76
C GLY A 479 1.95 6.34 19.56
N LYS A 480 2.95 5.47 19.77
CA LYS A 480 3.62 4.66 18.71
C LYS A 480 3.45 3.13 18.84
N ARG A 481 2.60 2.69 19.77
CA ARG A 481 2.32 1.27 20.02
C ARG A 481 0.83 0.98 19.82
N SER A 482 0.51 -0.30 19.73
CA SER A 482 -0.85 -0.82 19.79
C SER A 482 -1.06 -1.50 21.14
N SER A 483 -2.21 -1.29 21.78
CA SER A 483 -2.60 -2.01 23.00
C SER A 483 -3.25 -3.37 22.73
N VAL A 484 -3.58 -3.66 21.47
CA VAL A 484 -4.10 -4.95 21.00
C VAL A 484 -3.12 -5.60 20.00
N PRO A 485 -3.18 -6.91 19.77
CA PRO A 485 -2.41 -7.57 18.72
C PRO A 485 -2.55 -6.85 17.37
N CYS A 486 -1.43 -6.60 16.70
CA CYS A 486 -1.39 -5.74 15.52
C CYS A 486 -0.43 -6.29 14.47
N VAL A 487 -0.88 -6.27 13.22
CA VAL A 487 -0.07 -6.49 12.02
C VAL A 487 0.06 -5.17 11.26
N SER A 488 1.29 -4.79 10.94
CA SER A 488 1.60 -3.67 10.07
C SER A 488 2.03 -4.20 8.69
N ILE A 489 1.15 -4.05 7.71
CA ILE A 489 1.37 -4.35 6.31
C ILE A 489 1.87 -3.08 5.62
N PHE A 490 3.01 -3.12 4.94
CA PHE A 490 3.56 -1.91 4.31
C PHE A 490 4.40 -2.20 3.07
N GLY A 491 4.41 -1.22 2.16
CA GLY A 491 5.24 -1.28 0.96
C GLY A 491 6.71 -0.92 1.23
N TYR A 492 7.63 -1.51 0.48
CA TYR A 492 9.05 -1.15 0.51
C TYR A 492 9.65 -1.07 -0.90
N GLY A 493 10.84 -0.44 -0.99
CA GLY A 493 11.65 -0.42 -2.21
C GLY A 493 11.18 0.57 -3.28
N LEU A 494 10.02 1.20 -3.14
CA LEU A 494 9.51 2.16 -4.11
C LEU A 494 9.97 3.58 -3.79
N LYS A 495 10.19 4.38 -4.85
CA LYS A 495 10.56 5.79 -4.73
C LYS A 495 9.49 6.54 -3.94
N THR A 496 9.85 6.95 -2.74
CA THR A 496 8.96 7.58 -1.77
C THR A 496 9.62 8.84 -1.26
N VAL A 497 8.85 9.91 -1.07
CA VAL A 497 9.39 11.16 -0.54
C VAL A 497 9.94 10.90 0.87
N SER A 498 11.25 11.08 1.05
CA SER A 498 11.92 10.82 2.32
C SER A 498 12.27 12.10 3.07
N ARG A 499 12.52 13.20 2.35
CA ARG A 499 12.93 14.49 2.92
C ARG A 499 12.51 15.68 2.08
N LEU A 500 12.56 16.87 2.68
CA LEU A 500 12.46 18.16 2.02
C LEU A 500 13.73 18.99 2.26
N ASN A 501 14.31 19.54 1.20
CA ASN A 501 15.28 20.63 1.28
C ASN A 501 14.51 21.94 1.30
N ILE A 502 14.77 22.78 2.29
CA ILE A 502 14.00 23.99 2.56
C ILE A 502 14.88 25.22 2.68
N GLN A 503 14.28 26.38 2.43
CA GLN A 503 14.91 27.67 2.65
C GLN A 503 13.99 28.56 3.48
N PHE A 504 14.54 29.13 4.54
CA PHE A 504 13.87 30.14 5.36
C PHE A 504 14.43 31.53 5.09
N ASP A 505 13.58 32.56 5.17
CA ASP A 505 14.02 33.95 5.21
C ASP A 505 14.62 34.32 6.60
N THR A 506 15.08 35.56 6.74
CA THR A 506 15.65 36.08 8.00
C THR A 506 14.61 36.19 9.13
N GLY A 507 13.32 36.18 8.80
CA GLY A 507 12.21 36.15 9.75
C GLY A 507 11.78 34.73 10.15
N GLY A 508 12.41 33.70 9.58
CA GLY A 508 12.07 32.29 9.83
C GLY A 508 10.93 31.75 8.98
N ASN A 509 10.43 32.49 7.99
CA ASN A 509 9.34 32.03 7.13
C ASN A 509 9.85 31.15 6.01
N LEU A 510 9.15 30.05 5.71
CA LEU A 510 9.49 29.17 4.60
C LEU A 510 9.28 29.92 3.28
N ILE A 511 10.36 30.09 2.50
CA ILE A 511 10.32 30.75 1.19
C ILE A 511 10.51 29.80 0.01
N ASN A 512 11.12 28.63 0.25
CA ASN A 512 11.32 27.62 -0.79
C ASN A 512 11.35 26.21 -0.18
N ALA A 513 10.84 25.23 -0.92
CA ALA A 513 10.89 23.83 -0.56
C ALA A 513 11.01 22.94 -1.81
N ALA A 514 11.89 21.95 -1.75
CA ALA A 514 12.03 20.91 -2.76
C ALA A 514 12.06 19.54 -2.07
N TYR A 515 11.31 18.57 -2.57
CA TYR A 515 11.30 17.23 -2.00
C TYR A 515 12.39 16.37 -2.63
N LEU A 516 12.80 15.31 -1.92
CA LEU A 516 13.68 14.28 -2.44
C LEU A 516 13.07 12.91 -2.14
N SER A 517 13.10 12.03 -3.14
CA SER A 517 12.54 10.70 -3.09
C SER A 517 13.63 9.64 -3.16
N GLU A 518 13.47 8.58 -2.38
CA GLU A 518 14.39 7.44 -2.27
C GLU A 518 13.59 6.14 -2.32
N PRO A 519 14.18 5.00 -2.73
CA PRO A 519 13.51 3.69 -2.76
C PRO A 519 13.30 3.13 -1.33
N SER A 520 12.50 3.81 -0.52
CA SER A 520 12.41 3.61 0.94
C SER A 520 10.97 3.57 1.47
N GLY A 521 10.01 3.20 0.64
CA GLY A 521 8.62 3.07 1.05
C GLY A 521 7.74 2.49 -0.06
N ASP A 522 6.48 2.93 -0.06
CA ASP A 522 5.42 2.42 -0.92
C ASP A 522 4.98 3.39 -2.01
N ASP A 523 5.73 4.46 -2.30
CA ASP A 523 5.40 5.64 -3.12
C ASP A 523 4.70 6.81 -2.41
N SER A 524 4.19 6.57 -1.20
CA SER A 524 3.48 7.57 -0.39
C SER A 524 4.02 7.68 1.03
N VAL A 525 4.17 6.55 1.70
CA VAL A 525 4.57 6.41 3.11
C VAL A 525 5.94 5.74 3.20
N PRO A 526 6.92 6.39 3.85
CA PRO A 526 8.21 5.74 4.11
C PRO A 526 8.04 4.50 4.99
N GLN A 527 8.77 3.43 4.70
CA GLN A 527 8.66 2.15 5.40
C GLN A 527 8.85 2.27 6.92
N GLN A 528 9.70 3.18 7.38
CA GLN A 528 9.96 3.43 8.82
C GLN A 528 8.77 4.07 9.53
N SER A 529 7.88 4.73 8.78
CA SER A 529 6.64 5.30 9.30
C SER A 529 5.48 4.31 9.26
N ALA A 530 5.62 3.25 8.45
CA ALA A 530 4.52 2.37 8.06
C ALA A 530 4.20 1.23 9.04
N PHE A 531 4.95 1.11 10.15
CA PHE A 531 4.68 0.10 11.18
C PHE A 531 4.81 0.64 12.61
N LEU A 532 4.20 -0.08 13.56
CA LEU A 532 4.19 0.28 14.98
C LEU A 532 5.29 -0.43 15.76
N LEU A 533 5.74 0.20 16.84
CA LEU A 533 6.72 -0.42 17.71
C LEU A 533 6.11 -1.63 18.43
N GLY A 534 6.59 -2.82 18.08
CA GLY A 534 6.13 -4.09 18.64
C GLY A 534 5.01 -4.77 17.86
N SER A 535 4.55 -4.22 16.73
CA SER A 535 3.65 -4.96 15.84
C SER A 535 4.41 -6.04 15.08
N GLU A 536 3.67 -7.09 14.72
CA GLU A 536 4.06 -7.99 13.64
C GLU A 536 4.18 -7.17 12.35
N ILE A 537 5.17 -7.48 11.52
CA ILE A 537 5.39 -6.78 10.26
C ILE A 537 5.15 -7.71 9.09
N HIS A 538 4.55 -7.16 8.04
CA HIS A 538 4.33 -7.84 6.78
C HIS A 538 4.74 -6.89 5.64
N PRO A 539 6.05 -6.78 5.36
CA PRO A 539 6.55 -6.00 4.23
C PRO A 539 6.15 -6.68 2.91
N VAL A 540 5.77 -5.87 1.93
CA VAL A 540 5.51 -6.26 0.54
C VAL A 540 6.11 -5.22 -0.41
N GLN A 541 6.60 -5.61 -1.58
CA GLN A 541 7.09 -4.64 -2.55
C GLN A 541 5.91 -4.17 -3.41
N GLN A 542 5.16 -3.16 -2.95
CA GLN A 542 3.92 -2.74 -3.61
C GLN A 542 3.62 -1.26 -3.37
N HIS A 543 2.96 -0.63 -4.35
CA HIS A 543 2.48 0.75 -4.32
C HIS A 543 1.41 0.94 -3.26
N HIS A 544 1.35 2.14 -2.66
CA HIS A 544 0.48 2.47 -1.54
C HIS A 544 -0.99 2.14 -1.84
N GLY A 545 -1.49 2.62 -2.98
CA GLY A 545 -2.87 2.39 -3.42
C GLY A 545 -3.17 0.96 -3.90
N ALA A 546 -2.17 0.08 -3.96
CA ALA A 546 -2.31 -1.29 -4.44
C ALA A 546 -1.99 -2.36 -3.37
N LEU A 547 -1.70 -1.94 -2.12
CA LEU A 547 -1.37 -2.89 -1.04
C LEU A 547 -2.43 -3.99 -0.87
N PHE A 548 -3.71 -3.66 -0.98
CA PHE A 548 -4.82 -4.58 -0.76
C PHE A 548 -5.13 -5.51 -1.94
N VAL A 549 -4.52 -5.30 -3.10
CA VAL A 549 -4.70 -6.17 -4.28
C VAL A 549 -3.58 -7.20 -4.40
N ASP A 550 -2.48 -7.01 -3.67
CA ASP A 550 -1.34 -7.92 -3.62
C ASP A 550 -1.73 -9.29 -3.05
N ASN A 551 -1.29 -10.36 -3.72
CA ASN A 551 -1.66 -11.72 -3.34
C ASN A 551 -1.06 -12.15 -2.00
N ASP A 552 0.12 -11.66 -1.62
CA ASP A 552 0.73 -11.95 -0.31
C ASP A 552 0.01 -11.19 0.81
N VAL A 553 -0.49 -9.98 0.53
CA VAL A 553 -1.40 -9.29 1.45
C VAL A 553 -2.73 -10.03 1.58
N LYS A 554 -3.33 -10.49 0.47
CA LYS A 554 -4.55 -11.33 0.50
C LYS A 554 -4.32 -12.61 1.31
N MET A 555 -3.21 -13.30 1.09
CA MET A 555 -2.84 -14.50 1.85
C MET A 555 -2.70 -14.19 3.34
N ARG A 556 -2.01 -13.09 3.68
CA ARG A 556 -1.92 -12.63 5.07
C ARG A 556 -3.29 -12.38 5.67
N LEU A 557 -4.16 -11.65 4.96
CA LEU A 557 -5.53 -11.41 5.41
C LEU A 557 -6.29 -12.71 5.64
N LYS A 558 -6.21 -13.68 4.73
CA LYS A 558 -6.84 -14.99 4.90
C LYS A 558 -6.39 -15.67 6.20
N LEU A 559 -5.08 -15.73 6.45
CA LEU A 559 -4.51 -16.33 7.66
C LEU A 559 -4.95 -15.62 8.94
N GLU A 560 -5.06 -14.29 8.90
CA GLU A 560 -5.51 -13.50 10.05
C GLU A 560 -7.02 -13.65 10.32
N LEU A 561 -7.82 -13.84 9.27
CA LEU A 561 -9.28 -13.87 9.37
C LEU A 561 -9.85 -15.27 9.60
N LEU A 562 -9.17 -16.32 9.12
CA LEU A 562 -9.65 -17.71 9.18
C LEU A 562 -8.79 -18.61 10.08
N GLY A 563 -7.71 -18.06 10.64
CA GLY A 563 -6.70 -18.80 11.39
C GLY A 563 -5.59 -19.35 10.50
N ARG A 564 -4.48 -19.75 11.12
CA ARG A 564 -3.40 -20.48 10.44
C ARG A 564 -3.94 -21.87 10.07
N ILE A 565 -4.11 -22.12 8.77
CA ILE A 565 -4.55 -23.41 8.21
C ILE A 565 -3.42 -24.43 8.35
#